data_AF-A0A9W9Y860-F1
#
_entry.id   AF-A0A9W9Y860-F1
#
_cell.length_a   1.000
_cell.length_b   1.000
_cell.length_c   1.000
_cell.angle_alpha   90.00
_cell.angle_beta   90.00
_cell.angle_gamma   90.00
#
_symmetry.space_group_name_H-M   'P 1'
#
loop_
_entity.id
_entity.type
_entity.pdbx_description
1 polymer ?
#
loop_
_entity_poly.entity_id
_entity_poly.type
_entity_poly.pdbx_seq_one_letter_code
_entity_poly.pdbx_strand_id
1 'polypeptide(L)'
;MILSYIFGLLVATSGLAKAVNITGYEYVVVGSGAGGGPLAARLALAGHKTLLLEAGDDQGENYNYTIPAYSARASEDEKLAWNFFVHHYEDEERQARDWKVSYDTPNGEIYTGLNPPKARV
;
A
#
# COMPACT_ATOMS: atom_id res chain seq x y z
N MET A 1 -19.44 -36.22 -18.05
CA MET A 1 -19.53 -35.32 -16.88
C MET A 1 -18.24 -35.23 -16.04
N ILE A 2 -17.32 -36.21 -16.08
CA ILE A 2 -16.04 -36.15 -15.33
C ILE A 2 -14.94 -35.36 -16.09
N LEU A 3 -15.04 -35.29 -17.42
CA LEU A 3 -14.04 -34.64 -18.29
C LEU A 3 -14.00 -33.10 -18.14
N SER A 4 -15.11 -32.47 -17.75
CA SER A 4 -15.20 -31.03 -17.49
C SER A 4 -14.45 -30.59 -16.23
N TYR A 5 -14.28 -31.48 -15.25
CA TYR A 5 -13.54 -31.20 -14.01
C TYR A 5 -12.03 -31.26 -14.20
N ILE A 6 -11.55 -32.08 -15.15
CA ILE A 6 -10.12 -32.22 -15.44
C ILE A 6 -9.57 -30.97 -16.15
N PHE A 7 -10.39 -30.31 -16.97
CA PHE A 7 -10.00 -29.07 -17.67
C PHE A 7 -9.89 -27.87 -16.71
N GLY A 8 -10.72 -27.83 -15.65
CA GLY A 8 -10.64 -26.80 -14.60
C GLY A 8 -9.40 -26.92 -13.70
N LEU A 9 -8.89 -28.14 -13.50
CA LEU A 9 -7.69 -28.37 -12.67
C LEU A 9 -6.40 -27.92 -13.36
N LEU A 10 -6.35 -27.93 -14.70
CA LEU A 10 -5.14 -27.57 -15.46
C LEU A 10 -4.89 -26.05 -15.52
N VAL A 11 -5.94 -25.23 -15.32
CA VAL A 11 -5.82 -23.75 -15.27
C VAL A 11 -5.33 -23.26 -13.91
N ALA A 12 -5.45 -24.07 -12.85
CA ALA A 12 -5.03 -23.72 -11.50
C ALA A 12 -3.49 -23.78 -11.28
N THR A 13 -2.71 -24.27 -12.25
CA THR A 13 -1.25 -24.45 -12.10
C THR A 13 -0.40 -23.34 -12.74
N SER A 14 -1.00 -22.34 -13.38
CA SER A 14 -0.28 -21.31 -14.16
C SER A 14 0.35 -20.18 -13.31
N GLY A 15 0.23 -20.25 -11.98
CA GLY A 15 0.60 -19.15 -11.08
C GLY A 15 1.86 -19.37 -10.25
N LEU A 16 2.77 -20.31 -10.58
CA LEU A 16 4.08 -20.34 -9.93
C LEU A 16 4.95 -19.21 -10.48
N ALA A 17 4.81 -18.01 -9.91
CA ALA A 17 5.83 -16.99 -10.04
C ALA A 17 7.15 -17.58 -9.52
N LYS A 18 8.11 -17.84 -10.41
CA LYS A 18 9.45 -18.23 -9.98
C LYS A 18 10.05 -17.02 -9.28
N ALA A 19 10.38 -17.19 -8.00
CA ALA A 19 11.20 -16.21 -7.29
C ALA A 19 12.51 -16.04 -8.06
N VAL A 20 12.70 -14.85 -8.63
CA VAL A 20 13.95 -14.49 -9.31
C VAL A 20 14.91 -13.99 -8.23
N ASN A 21 16.04 -14.67 -8.09
CA ASN A 21 17.12 -14.16 -7.25
C ASN A 21 17.89 -13.13 -8.08
N ILE A 22 17.59 -11.86 -7.83
CA ILE A 22 18.37 -10.74 -8.38
C ILE A 22 19.64 -10.58 -7.54
N THR A 23 20.78 -10.70 -8.20
CA THR A 23 22.10 -10.65 -7.55
C THR A 23 22.93 -9.51 -8.13
N GLY A 24 24.01 -9.15 -7.45
CA GLY A 24 24.96 -8.16 -7.95
C GLY A 24 24.69 -6.72 -7.52
N TYR A 25 23.82 -6.48 -6.55
CA TYR A 25 23.68 -5.19 -5.87
C TYR A 25 24.47 -5.20 -4.56
N GLU A 26 25.15 -4.09 -4.26
CA GLU A 26 25.84 -3.85 -2.99
C GLU A 26 24.88 -3.31 -1.93
N TYR A 27 23.87 -2.55 -2.36
CA TYR A 27 22.86 -1.95 -1.50
C TYR A 27 21.46 -2.20 -2.02
N VAL A 28 20.54 -2.50 -1.11
CA VAL A 28 19.10 -2.53 -1.35
C VAL A 28 18.46 -1.49 -0.45
N VAL A 29 17.90 -0.44 -1.05
CA VAL A 29 17.15 0.60 -0.36
C VAL A 29 15.66 0.29 -0.53
N VAL A 30 14.93 0.19 0.59
CA VAL A 30 13.49 -0.11 0.59
C VAL A 30 12.73 1.17 0.98
N GLY A 31 11.94 1.69 0.06
CA GLY A 31 11.24 2.97 0.14
C GLY A 31 12.04 4.11 -0.49
N SER A 32 11.45 4.78 -1.46
CA SER A 32 11.99 5.94 -2.21
C SER A 32 11.60 7.30 -1.61
N GLY A 33 11.00 7.29 -0.41
CA GLY A 33 10.59 8.50 0.29
C GLY A 33 11.75 9.44 0.67
N ALA A 34 11.45 10.45 1.49
CA ALA A 34 12.34 11.59 1.75
C ALA A 34 13.80 11.22 2.16
N GLY A 35 14.00 10.08 2.81
CA GLY A 35 15.34 9.57 3.14
C GLY A 35 15.93 8.61 2.09
N GLY A 36 15.13 7.67 1.60
CA GLY A 36 15.61 6.57 0.76
C GLY A 36 15.95 6.99 -0.67
N GLY A 37 15.15 7.87 -1.29
CA GLY A 37 15.43 8.38 -2.63
C GLY A 37 16.79 9.08 -2.71
N PRO A 38 17.07 10.10 -1.86
CA PRO A 38 18.38 10.75 -1.82
C PRO A 38 19.53 9.80 -1.50
N LEU A 39 19.35 8.85 -0.57
CA LEU A 39 20.36 7.85 -0.25
C LEU A 39 20.71 6.98 -1.46
N ALA A 40 19.71 6.40 -2.12
CA ALA A 40 19.91 5.55 -3.29
C ALA A 40 20.60 6.31 -4.43
N ALA A 41 20.18 7.56 -4.70
CA ALA A 41 20.80 8.41 -5.70
C ALA A 41 22.28 8.70 -5.39
N ARG A 42 22.61 9.00 -4.13
CA ARG A 42 24.00 9.26 -3.71
C ARG A 42 24.88 8.01 -3.81
N LEU A 43 24.38 6.84 -3.43
CA LEU A 43 25.10 5.57 -3.58
C LEU A 43 25.38 5.24 -5.04
N ALA A 44 24.38 5.42 -5.92
CA ALA A 44 24.54 5.22 -7.36
C ALA A 44 25.56 6.19 -7.97
N LEU A 45 25.51 7.47 -7.59
CA LEU A 45 26.48 8.48 -8.04
C LEU A 45 27.91 8.21 -7.55
N ALA A 46 28.06 7.56 -6.39
CA ALA A 46 29.35 7.11 -5.86
C ALA A 46 29.88 5.82 -6.54
N GLY A 47 29.14 5.26 -7.50
CA GLY A 47 29.55 4.08 -8.27
C GLY A 47 29.11 2.74 -7.68
N HIS A 48 28.28 2.74 -6.63
CA HIS A 48 27.77 1.50 -6.04
C HIS A 48 26.56 0.96 -6.79
N LYS A 49 26.53 -0.36 -7.00
CA LYS A 49 25.36 -1.05 -7.56
C LYS A 49 24.23 -1.05 -6.55
N THR A 50 23.24 -0.19 -6.78
CA THR A 50 22.16 0.07 -5.82
C THR A 50 20.82 -0.33 -6.41
N LEU A 51 20.06 -1.15 -5.69
CA LEU A 51 18.66 -1.46 -5.97
C LEU A 51 17.78 -0.60 -5.08
N LEU A 52 16.80 0.09 -5.65
CA LEU A 52 15.76 0.81 -4.93
C LEU A 52 14.43 0.10 -5.17
N LEU A 53 13.71 -0.22 -4.10
CA LEU A 53 12.38 -0.82 -4.14
C LEU A 53 11.39 0.19 -3.57
N GLU A 54 10.30 0.44 -4.29
CA GLU A 54 9.19 1.29 -3.86
C GLU A 54 7.90 0.47 -3.94
N ALA A 55 7.00 0.65 -2.97
CA ALA A 55 5.72 -0.04 -2.95
C ALA A 55 4.70 0.63 -3.89
N GLY A 56 4.77 1.96 -4.02
CA GLY A 56 4.01 2.74 -4.99
C GLY A 56 4.63 2.76 -6.39
N ASP A 57 4.04 3.59 -7.25
CA ASP A 57 4.51 3.88 -8.60
C ASP A 57 4.89 5.37 -8.75
N ASP A 58 5.27 5.79 -9.96
CA ASP A 58 5.57 7.19 -10.24
C ASP A 58 4.27 8.01 -10.35
N GLN A 59 4.12 8.98 -9.45
CA GLN A 59 2.96 9.87 -9.38
C GLN A 59 3.34 11.32 -9.74
N GLY A 60 4.46 11.53 -10.44
CA GLY A 60 4.96 12.85 -10.86
C GLY A 60 3.98 13.68 -11.69
N GLU A 61 3.02 13.04 -12.38
CA GLU A 61 1.99 13.71 -13.19
C GLU A 61 0.62 13.80 -12.46
N ASN A 62 0.51 13.33 -11.22
CA ASN A 62 -0.72 13.42 -10.44
C ASN A 62 -0.93 14.86 -9.94
N TYR A 63 -2.11 15.45 -10.18
CA TYR A 63 -2.43 16.80 -9.71
C TYR A 63 -2.44 16.94 -8.18
N ASN A 64 -2.83 15.88 -7.46
CA ASN A 64 -2.76 15.88 -6.00
C ASN A 64 -1.30 15.96 -5.53
N TYR A 65 -0.35 15.37 -6.27
CA TYR A 65 1.08 15.41 -5.96
C TYR A 65 1.73 16.75 -6.37
N THR A 66 1.37 17.29 -7.54
CA THR A 66 2.07 18.44 -8.13
C THR A 66 1.59 19.81 -7.65
N ILE A 67 0.35 19.94 -7.18
CA ILE A 67 -0.23 21.21 -6.73
C ILE A 67 -0.06 21.35 -5.21
N PRO A 68 0.79 22.27 -4.70
CA PRO A 68 1.09 22.34 -3.26
C PRO A 68 -0.14 22.58 -2.37
N ALA A 69 -1.14 23.31 -2.87
CA ALA A 69 -2.38 23.58 -2.16
C ALA A 69 -3.25 22.31 -1.96
N TYR A 70 -2.93 21.20 -2.61
CA TYR A 70 -3.67 19.93 -2.53
C TYR A 70 -3.06 18.94 -1.53
N SER A 71 -2.15 19.36 -0.65
CA SER A 71 -1.52 18.48 0.35
C SER A 71 -2.50 17.64 1.18
N ALA A 72 -3.64 18.21 1.59
CA ALA A 72 -4.70 17.50 2.29
C ALA A 72 -5.37 16.43 1.41
N ARG A 73 -5.51 16.66 0.10
CA ARG A 73 -6.02 15.66 -0.84
C ARG A 73 -4.97 14.59 -1.13
N ALA A 74 -3.71 14.98 -1.29
CA ALA A 74 -2.60 14.04 -1.51
C ALA A 74 -2.45 13.05 -0.36
N SER A 75 -2.70 13.50 0.87
CA SER A 75 -2.61 12.65 2.07
C SER A 75 -3.70 11.58 2.14
N GLU A 76 -4.78 11.73 1.36
CA GLU A 76 -5.95 10.84 1.33
C GLU A 76 -6.15 10.19 -0.06
N ASP A 77 -5.22 10.38 -1.00
CA ASP A 77 -5.28 9.80 -2.34
C ASP A 77 -4.84 8.33 -2.28
N GLU A 78 -5.70 7.41 -2.73
CA GLU A 78 -5.46 5.97 -2.71
C GLU A 78 -4.20 5.54 -3.48
N LYS A 79 -3.71 6.36 -4.42
CA LYS A 79 -2.46 6.09 -5.15
C LYS A 79 -1.21 6.53 -4.41
N LEU A 80 -1.35 7.40 -3.40
CA LEU A 80 -0.24 8.02 -2.67
C LEU A 80 -0.16 7.53 -1.22
N ALA A 81 -1.30 7.20 -0.62
CA ALA A 81 -1.42 6.86 0.78
C ALA A 81 -1.41 5.35 1.02
N TRP A 82 -0.76 4.94 2.12
CA TRP A 82 -0.84 3.57 2.64
C TRP A 82 -2.14 3.29 3.42
N ASN A 83 -2.83 4.33 3.90
CA ASN A 83 -4.03 4.26 4.76
C ASN A 83 -3.85 3.37 6.00
N PHE A 84 -2.90 3.74 6.87
CA PHE A 84 -2.80 3.13 8.20
C PHE A 84 -3.82 3.75 9.17
N PHE A 85 -4.52 2.89 9.93
CA PHE A 85 -5.47 3.31 10.94
C PHE A 85 -4.86 3.17 12.34
N VAL A 86 -5.23 4.10 13.24
CA VAL A 86 -4.74 4.12 14.62
C VAL A 86 -5.89 3.80 15.56
N HIS A 87 -5.70 2.80 16.40
CA HIS A 87 -6.55 2.54 17.56
C HIS A 87 -6.02 3.37 18.73
N HIS A 88 -6.73 4.45 19.08
CA HIS A 88 -6.29 5.44 20.06
C HIS A 88 -6.52 5.02 21.50
N TYR A 89 -7.56 4.21 21.74
CA TYR A 89 -8.01 3.84 23.08
C TYR A 89 -8.39 2.37 23.16
N GLU A 90 -7.86 1.67 24.17
CA GLU A 90 -8.22 0.28 24.47
C GLU A 90 -9.71 0.12 24.80
N ASP A 91 -10.33 1.11 25.46
CA ASP A 91 -11.77 1.13 25.74
C ASP A 91 -12.57 1.47 24.48
N GLU A 92 -13.32 0.48 23.97
CA GLU A 92 -14.12 0.60 22.75
C GLU A 92 -15.23 1.65 22.84
N GLU A 93 -15.84 1.87 24.02
CA GLU A 93 -16.84 2.94 24.19
C GLU A 93 -16.20 4.32 24.12
N ARG A 94 -14.91 4.41 24.49
CA ARG A 94 -14.11 5.61 24.28
C ARG A 94 -13.64 5.74 22.84
N GLN A 95 -13.20 4.66 22.21
CA GLN A 95 -12.77 4.64 20.82
C GLN A 95 -13.91 5.07 19.88
N ALA A 96 -15.15 4.61 20.11
CA ALA A 96 -16.33 4.96 19.32
C ALA A 96 -16.73 6.45 19.40
N ARG A 97 -16.14 7.23 20.30
CA ARG A 97 -16.35 8.69 20.38
C ARG A 97 -15.37 9.49 19.51
N ASP A 98 -14.36 8.84 18.93
CA ASP A 98 -13.46 9.46 17.97
C ASP A 98 -14.15 9.57 16.61
N TRP A 99 -14.30 10.78 16.07
CA TRP A 99 -14.93 10.98 14.76
C TRP A 99 -14.07 10.50 13.58
N LYS A 100 -12.81 10.13 13.84
CA LYS A 100 -11.88 9.55 12.86
C LYS A 100 -11.75 8.03 12.95
N VAL A 101 -12.53 7.37 13.79
CA VAL A 101 -12.55 5.90 13.83
C VAL A 101 -13.07 5.35 12.51
N SER A 102 -12.41 4.31 12.00
CA SER A 102 -12.73 3.64 10.75
C SER A 102 -13.19 2.20 11.01
N TYR A 103 -14.16 1.74 10.24
CA TYR A 103 -14.80 0.43 10.38
C TYR A 103 -14.90 -0.26 9.02
N ASP A 104 -14.69 -1.58 9.02
CA ASP A 104 -14.96 -2.41 7.85
C ASP A 104 -16.46 -2.63 7.68
N THR A 105 -16.98 -2.31 6.51
CA THR A 105 -18.38 -2.55 6.18
C THR A 105 -18.61 -3.99 5.70
N PRO A 106 -19.84 -4.53 5.77
CA PRO A 106 -20.13 -5.87 5.27
C PRO A 106 -19.85 -6.09 3.77
N ASN A 107 -19.78 -5.02 2.97
CA ASN A 107 -19.41 -5.06 1.56
C ASN A 107 -17.89 -4.88 1.32
N GLY A 108 -17.07 -4.82 2.36
CA GLY A 108 -15.61 -4.71 2.26
C GLY A 108 -15.09 -3.29 1.98
N GLU A 109 -15.91 -2.27 2.22
CA GLU A 109 -15.51 -0.86 2.16
C GLU A 109 -15.11 -0.37 3.56
N ILE A 110 -14.46 0.79 3.62
CA ILE A 110 -14.10 1.43 4.89
C ILE A 110 -15.06 2.59 5.13
N TYR A 111 -15.68 2.61 6.31
CA TYR A 111 -16.50 3.73 6.79
C TYR A 111 -15.77 4.45 7.92
N THR A 112 -15.60 5.77 7.81
CA THR A 112 -15.03 6.61 8.88
C THR A 112 -16.10 7.53 9.45
N GLY A 113 -16.32 7.47 10.77
CA GLY A 113 -17.26 8.38 11.45
C GLY A 113 -17.98 7.76 12.66
N LEU A 114 -18.84 8.57 13.29
CA LEU A 114 -19.48 8.22 14.57
C LEU A 114 -20.70 7.29 14.45
N ASN A 115 -21.21 7.06 13.24
CA ASN A 115 -22.43 6.27 13.01
C ASN A 115 -22.15 5.13 12.04
N PRO A 116 -21.32 4.16 12.44
CA PRO A 116 -21.04 3.03 11.58
C PRO A 116 -22.33 2.29 11.20
N PRO A 117 -22.45 1.79 9.96
CA PRO A 117 -23.45 0.78 9.65
C PRO A 117 -23.26 -0.42 10.60
N LYS A 118 -24.22 -1.35 10.67
CA LYS A 118 -24.06 -2.57 11.49
C LYS A 118 -22.90 -3.42 10.94
N ALA A 119 -21.69 -3.05 11.30
CA ALA A 119 -20.42 -3.60 10.86
C ALA A 119 -19.93 -4.61 11.91
N ARG A 120 -19.11 -5.56 11.45
CA ARG A 120 -18.36 -6.46 12.34
C ARG A 120 -17.07 -5.69 12.68
N VAL A 121 -16.78 -5.56 13.97
CA VAL A 121 -15.54 -4.92 14.49
C VAL A 121 -14.31 -5.68 13.99
#